data_AF-A0A934L267-F1
#
_entry.id   AF-A0A934L267-F1
#
_cell.length_a   1.000
_cell.length_b   1.000
_cell.length_c   1.000
_cell.angle_alpha   90.00
_cell.angle_beta   90.00
_cell.angle_gamma   90.00
#
_symmetry.space_group_name_H-M   'P 1'
#
loop_
_entity.id
_entity.type
_entity.pdbx_description
1 polymer ?
#
loop_
_entity_poly.entity_id
_entity_poly.type
_entity_poly.pdbx_seq_one_letter_code
_entity_poly.pdbx_strand_id
1 'polypeptide(L)'
;MAQRADDPSDDGGEKRRARTGIAVLAAIAALAALDLADDLSEGTTLGHAVIEGSIILMGAIGVASLLRRLADLRRSERQARRDAEELAAHLAGTREEASRWRGEVQNLLAGLGAAIDRQLDRWGLSAAEKSIALLLLKGLSHKEVANARGVGEATVRQQARNIYKKAGLSGRHDLAAFFLEDLLAPLATPPVRPS
;
A
#
# COMPACT_ATOMS: atom_id res chain seq x y z
N MET A 1 23.96 -6.41 -6.32
CA MET A 1 22.79 -7.28 -6.56
C MET A 1 21.91 -6.58 -7.56
N ALA A 2 22.11 -6.87 -8.85
CA ALA A 2 21.41 -6.20 -9.94
C ALA A 2 20.14 -6.98 -10.30
N GLN A 3 19.02 -6.30 -10.15
CA GLN A 3 17.67 -6.76 -10.46
C GLN A 3 17.54 -6.79 -11.99
N ARG A 4 17.53 -7.98 -12.58
CA ARG A 4 17.27 -8.19 -14.00
C ARG A 4 15.79 -7.95 -14.23
N ALA A 5 15.48 -6.80 -14.80
CA ALA A 5 14.14 -6.46 -15.26
C ALA A 5 13.72 -7.49 -16.31
N ASP A 6 12.60 -8.18 -16.07
CA ASP A 6 11.88 -8.91 -17.10
C ASP A 6 11.48 -7.89 -18.17
N ASP A 7 12.04 -8.08 -19.37
CA ASP A 7 11.79 -7.24 -20.53
C ASP A 7 10.45 -7.67 -21.18
N PRO A 8 9.40 -6.83 -21.16
CA PRO A 8 8.10 -7.17 -21.71
C PRO A 8 8.06 -7.13 -23.25
N SER A 9 9.21 -6.91 -23.91
CA SER A 9 9.34 -6.80 -25.37
C SER A 9 9.27 -8.13 -26.13
N ASP A 10 9.55 -9.27 -25.48
CA ASP A 10 9.69 -10.57 -26.18
C ASP A 10 8.33 -11.28 -26.43
N ASP A 11 7.30 -10.94 -25.66
CA ASP A 11 5.98 -11.58 -25.72
C ASP A 11 5.24 -11.29 -27.05
N GLY A 12 5.52 -10.14 -27.69
CA GLY A 12 4.97 -9.79 -29.00
C GLY A 12 5.53 -10.64 -30.15
N GLY A 13 6.81 -11.02 -30.05
CA GLY A 13 7.49 -11.88 -31.02
C GLY A 13 6.97 -13.32 -30.94
N GLU A 14 6.80 -13.83 -29.72
CA GLU A 14 6.27 -15.16 -29.47
C GLU A 14 4.80 -15.29 -29.91
N LYS A 15 3.97 -14.28 -29.64
CA LYS A 15 2.58 -14.22 -30.12
C LYS A 15 2.48 -14.13 -31.65
N ARG A 16 3.38 -13.39 -32.32
CA ARG A 16 3.44 -13.33 -33.78
C ARG A 16 3.87 -14.66 -34.40
N ARG A 17 4.91 -15.29 -33.84
CA ARG A 17 5.39 -16.61 -34.26
C ARG A 17 4.32 -17.70 -34.09
N ALA A 18 3.60 -17.66 -32.97
CA ALA A 18 2.48 -18.55 -32.73
C ALA A 18 1.37 -18.35 -33.78
N ARG A 19 0.95 -17.11 -34.04
CA ARG A 19 -0.08 -16.76 -35.06
C ARG A 19 0.31 -17.19 -36.47
N THR A 20 1.56 -16.97 -36.87
CA THR A 20 2.06 -17.41 -38.17
C THR A 20 2.07 -18.93 -38.28
N GLY A 21 2.41 -19.66 -37.20
CA GLY A 21 2.31 -21.11 -37.16
C GLY A 21 0.88 -21.63 -37.37
N ILE A 22 -0.12 -20.97 -36.76
CA ILE A 22 -1.56 -21.31 -36.97
C ILE A 22 -1.94 -21.15 -38.44
N ALA A 23 -1.59 -20.02 -39.02
CA ALA A 23 -2.01 -19.66 -40.37
C ALA A 23 -1.41 -20.63 -41.40
N VAL A 24 -0.15 -21.03 -41.20
CA VAL A 24 0.52 -22.04 -42.04
C VAL A 24 -0.16 -23.40 -41.90
N LEU A 25 -0.45 -23.87 -40.68
CA LEU A 25 -1.14 -25.16 -40.48
C LEU A 25 -2.57 -25.16 -41.03
N ALA A 26 -3.30 -24.05 -40.87
CA ALA A 26 -4.65 -23.90 -41.42
C ALA A 26 -4.63 -23.89 -42.96
N ALA A 27 -3.65 -23.21 -43.57
CA ALA A 27 -3.47 -23.18 -45.02
C ALA A 27 -3.11 -24.57 -45.57
N ILE A 28 -2.23 -25.32 -44.91
CA ILE A 28 -1.87 -26.69 -45.29
C ILE A 28 -3.10 -27.61 -45.22
N ALA A 29 -3.91 -27.50 -44.17
CA ALA A 29 -5.13 -28.29 -44.04
C ALA A 29 -6.20 -27.93 -45.08
N ALA A 30 -6.32 -26.65 -45.45
CA ALA A 30 -7.24 -26.21 -46.49
C ALA A 30 -6.81 -26.70 -47.88
N LEU A 31 -5.52 -26.67 -48.19
CA LEU A 31 -4.98 -27.21 -49.44
C LEU A 31 -5.20 -28.72 -49.55
N ALA A 32 -4.96 -29.48 -48.48
CA ALA A 32 -5.23 -30.92 -48.45
C ALA A 32 -6.73 -31.27 -48.55
N ALA A 33 -7.61 -30.39 -48.07
CA ALA A 33 -9.06 -30.58 -48.21
C ALA A 33 -9.58 -30.31 -49.63
N LEU A 34 -8.93 -29.40 -50.37
CA LEU A 34 -9.23 -29.13 -51.77
C LEU A 34 -8.76 -30.28 -52.66
N ASP A 35 -7.56 -30.80 -52.42
CA ASP A 35 -6.98 -31.96 -53.12
C ASP A 35 -7.90 -33.20 -52.99
N LEU A 36 -8.34 -33.51 -51.76
CA LEU A 36 -9.29 -34.60 -51.47
C LEU A 36 -10.65 -34.45 -52.17
N ALA A 37 -11.11 -33.21 -52.35
CA ALA A 37 -12.40 -32.93 -52.97
C ALA A 37 -12.36 -33.14 -54.49
N ASP A 38 -11.26 -32.75 -55.13
CA ASP A 38 -11.01 -33.03 -56.55
C ASP A 38 -10.87 -34.55 -56.76
N ASP A 39 -10.14 -35.24 -55.89
CA ASP A 39 -9.95 -36.69 -55.93
C ASP A 39 -11.28 -37.48 -55.77
N LEU A 40 -12.15 -37.07 -54.84
CA LEU A 40 -13.47 -37.71 -54.65
C LEU A 40 -14.36 -37.67 -55.91
N SER A 41 -14.13 -36.69 -56.79
CA SER A 41 -14.88 -36.53 -58.04
C SER A 41 -14.39 -37.45 -59.17
N GLU A 42 -13.11 -37.89 -59.12
CA GLU A 42 -12.48 -38.72 -60.15
C GLU A 42 -12.39 -40.22 -59.80
N GLY A 43 -12.67 -40.61 -58.54
CA GLY A 43 -12.79 -42.01 -58.11
C GLY A 43 -11.45 -42.67 -57.78
N THR A 44 -11.02 -42.58 -56.52
CA THR A 44 -9.65 -42.92 -56.09
C THR A 44 -9.49 -44.16 -55.21
N THR A 45 -8.24 -44.53 -54.95
CA THR A 45 -7.82 -45.63 -54.07
C THR A 45 -7.97 -45.25 -52.59
N LEU A 46 -8.58 -46.12 -51.76
CA LEU A 46 -8.81 -45.95 -50.31
C LEU A 46 -7.62 -45.40 -49.50
N GLY A 47 -6.37 -45.61 -49.93
CA GLY A 47 -5.18 -45.11 -49.26
C GLY A 47 -4.99 -43.59 -49.30
N HIS A 48 -5.35 -42.91 -50.40
CA HIS A 48 -5.19 -41.46 -50.53
C HIS A 48 -6.17 -40.70 -49.62
N ALA A 49 -7.44 -41.12 -49.62
CA ALA A 49 -8.49 -40.54 -48.79
C ALA A 49 -8.19 -40.58 -47.28
N VAL A 50 -7.53 -41.65 -46.81
CA VAL A 50 -7.13 -41.78 -45.39
C VAL A 50 -6.02 -40.79 -45.03
N ILE A 51 -5.05 -40.58 -45.92
CA ILE A 51 -3.92 -39.67 -45.68
C ILE A 51 -4.42 -38.22 -45.63
N GLU A 52 -5.22 -37.79 -46.60
CA GLU A 52 -5.74 -36.42 -46.64
C GLU A 52 -6.66 -36.12 -45.46
N GLY A 53 -7.54 -37.06 -45.11
CA GLY A 53 -8.37 -36.95 -43.91
C GLY A 53 -7.54 -36.78 -42.63
N SER A 54 -6.38 -37.44 -42.54
CA SER A 54 -5.48 -37.31 -41.39
C SER A 54 -4.79 -35.94 -41.30
N ILE A 55 -4.44 -35.33 -42.44
CA ILE A 55 -3.83 -33.98 -42.50
C ILE A 55 -4.84 -32.92 -42.07
N ILE A 56 -6.08 -33.00 -42.55
CA ILE A 56 -7.16 -32.08 -42.18
C ILE A 56 -7.44 -32.17 -40.68
N LEU A 57 -7.52 -33.40 -40.13
CA LEU A 57 -7.75 -33.62 -38.71
C LEU A 57 -6.61 -33.02 -37.86
N MET A 58 -5.36 -33.22 -38.26
CA MET A 58 -4.20 -32.68 -37.56
C MET A 58 -4.17 -31.15 -37.59
N GLY A 59 -4.49 -30.54 -38.73
CA GLY A 59 -4.63 -29.09 -38.86
C GLY A 59 -5.77 -28.51 -38.04
N ALA A 60 -6.93 -29.17 -38.02
CA ALA A 60 -8.08 -28.78 -37.20
C ALA A 60 -7.75 -28.83 -35.71
N ILE A 61 -7.04 -29.88 -35.25
CA ILE A 61 -6.53 -29.97 -33.87
C ILE A 61 -5.55 -28.84 -33.57
N GLY A 62 -4.63 -28.54 -34.49
CA GLY A 62 -3.70 -27.41 -34.40
C GLY A 62 -4.43 -26.09 -34.21
N VAL A 63 -5.36 -25.75 -35.11
CA VAL A 63 -6.17 -24.53 -35.02
C VAL A 63 -6.97 -24.48 -33.70
N ALA A 64 -7.61 -25.58 -33.31
CA ALA A 64 -8.38 -25.64 -32.06
C ALA A 64 -7.49 -25.39 -30.82
N SER A 65 -6.30 -25.99 -30.75
CA SER A 65 -5.35 -25.78 -29.65
C SER A 65 -4.90 -24.32 -29.55
N LEU A 66 -4.72 -23.65 -30.69
CA LEU A 66 -4.26 -22.28 -30.76
C LEU A 66 -5.36 -21.27 -30.45
N LEU A 67 -6.60 -21.55 -30.86
CA LEU A 67 -7.77 -20.77 -30.44
C LEU A 67 -7.97 -20.86 -28.92
N ARG A 68 -7.80 -22.05 -28.33
CA ARG A 68 -7.82 -22.22 -26.87
C ARG A 68 -6.72 -21.41 -26.20
N ARG A 69 -5.48 -21.50 -26.70
CA ARG A 69 -4.34 -20.73 -26.17
C ARG A 69 -4.57 -19.21 -26.24
N LEU A 70 -5.14 -18.71 -27.35
CA LEU A 70 -5.47 -17.29 -27.49
C LEU A 70 -6.62 -16.88 -26.55
N ALA A 71 -7.62 -17.75 -26.35
CA ALA A 71 -8.69 -17.51 -25.40
C ALA A 71 -8.16 -17.46 -23.97
N ASP A 72 -7.25 -18.36 -23.58
CA ASP A 72 -6.67 -18.40 -22.25
C ASP A 72 -5.76 -17.21 -21.96
N LEU A 73 -4.95 -16.77 -22.93
CA LEU A 73 -4.16 -15.54 -22.82
C LEU A 73 -5.05 -14.29 -22.69
N ARG A 74 -6.17 -14.24 -23.43
CA ARG A 74 -7.13 -13.14 -23.29
C ARG A 74 -7.86 -13.16 -21.94
N ARG A 75 -8.11 -14.35 -21.39
CA ARG A 75 -8.70 -14.53 -20.06
C ARG A 75 -7.70 -14.11 -18.97
N SER A 76 -6.43 -14.50 -19.09
CA SER A 76 -5.39 -14.14 -18.11
C SER A 76 -5.14 -12.64 -18.08
N GLU A 77 -5.10 -11.97 -19.23
CA GLU A 77 -4.96 -10.51 -19.30
C GLU A 77 -6.13 -9.81 -18.60
N ARG A 78 -7.36 -10.28 -18.82
CA ARG A 78 -8.55 -9.72 -18.15
C ARG A 78 -8.54 -9.96 -16.65
N GLN A 79 -8.09 -11.13 -16.20
CA GLN A 79 -7.98 -11.44 -14.78
C GLN A 79 -6.92 -10.55 -14.12
N ALA A 80 -5.73 -10.48 -14.70
CA ALA A 80 -4.64 -9.64 -14.18
C ALA A 80 -5.04 -8.16 -14.09
N ARG A 81 -5.80 -7.65 -15.07
CA ARG A 81 -6.34 -6.28 -15.03
C ARG A 81 -7.34 -6.08 -13.89
N ARG A 82 -8.26 -7.03 -13.68
CA ARG A 82 -9.24 -6.98 -12.57
C ARG A 82 -8.55 -7.01 -11.21
N ASP A 83 -7.60 -7.92 -11.03
CA ASP A 83 -6.86 -8.05 -9.77
C ASP A 83 -6.06 -6.76 -9.49
N ALA A 84 -5.47 -6.16 -10.54
CA ALA A 84 -4.78 -4.88 -10.42
C ALA A 84 -5.71 -3.72 -10.05
N GLU A 85 -6.91 -3.65 -10.63
CA GLU A 85 -7.94 -2.67 -10.29
C GLU A 85 -8.43 -2.83 -8.84
N GLU A 86 -8.68 -4.07 -8.41
CA GLU A 86 -9.10 -4.39 -7.04
C GLU A 86 -8.02 -4.00 -6.01
N LEU A 87 -6.76 -4.37 -6.27
CA LEU A 87 -5.63 -4.00 -5.42
C LEU A 87 -5.44 -2.48 -5.37
N ALA A 88 -5.57 -1.80 -6.51
CA ALA A 88 -5.48 -0.35 -6.57
C ALA A 88 -6.59 0.32 -5.74
N ALA A 89 -7.83 -0.18 -5.84
CA ALA A 89 -8.96 0.30 -5.05
C ALA A 89 -8.76 0.06 -3.55
N HIS A 90 -8.29 -1.14 -3.16
CA HIS A 90 -8.01 -1.47 -1.76
C HIS A 90 -6.91 -0.57 -1.18
N LEU A 91 -5.79 -0.40 -1.91
CA LEU A 91 -4.70 0.49 -1.49
C LEU A 91 -5.15 1.96 -1.41
N ALA A 92 -6.02 2.41 -2.30
CA ALA A 92 -6.58 3.76 -2.25
C ALA A 92 -7.40 3.97 -0.97
N GLY A 93 -8.29 3.02 -0.64
CA GLY A 93 -9.07 3.05 0.60
C GLY A 93 -8.20 3.07 1.86
N THR A 94 -7.23 2.15 1.98
CA THR A 94 -6.32 2.11 3.14
C THR A 94 -5.48 3.39 3.27
N ARG A 95 -5.01 3.95 2.15
CA ARG A 95 -4.23 5.21 2.17
C ARG A 95 -5.09 6.39 2.63
N GLU A 96 -6.34 6.45 2.19
CA GLU A 96 -7.27 7.50 2.58
C GLU A 96 -7.57 7.42 4.08
N GLU A 97 -7.94 6.25 4.60
CA GLU A 97 -8.14 6.03 6.03
C GLU A 97 -6.90 6.42 6.85
N ALA A 98 -5.72 5.98 6.42
CA ALA A 98 -4.47 6.33 7.08
C ALA A 98 -4.19 7.84 7.05
N SER A 99 -4.55 8.54 5.96
CA SER A 99 -4.41 10.00 5.89
C SER A 99 -5.41 10.73 6.78
N ARG A 100 -6.66 10.26 6.85
CA ARG A 100 -7.70 10.81 7.71
C ARG A 100 -7.30 10.67 9.17
N TRP A 101 -6.88 9.47 9.57
CA TRP A 101 -6.36 9.20 10.91
C TRP A 101 -5.15 10.08 11.26
N ARG A 102 -4.18 10.21 10.33
CA ARG A 102 -3.04 11.10 10.54
C ARG A 102 -3.47 12.55 10.74
N GLY A 103 -4.42 13.03 9.95
CA GLY A 103 -4.97 14.39 10.09
C GLY A 103 -5.70 14.59 11.43
N GLU A 104 -6.50 13.62 11.86
CA GLU A 104 -7.20 13.65 13.15
C GLU A 104 -6.21 13.68 14.31
N VAL A 105 -5.21 12.80 14.32
CA VAL A 105 -4.16 12.78 15.34
C VAL A 105 -3.38 14.10 15.34
N GLN A 106 -3.03 14.65 14.18
CA GLN A 106 -2.35 15.95 14.09
C GLN A 106 -3.20 17.08 14.69
N ASN A 107 -4.50 17.10 14.42
CA ASN A 107 -5.43 18.09 14.98
C ASN A 107 -5.57 17.95 16.51
N LEU A 108 -5.68 16.72 17.02
CA LEU A 108 -5.74 16.45 18.46
C LEU A 108 -4.44 16.90 19.17
N LEU A 109 -3.29 16.56 18.60
CA LEU A 109 -1.99 16.97 19.14
C LEU A 109 -1.78 18.48 19.08
N ALA A 110 -2.22 19.14 18.01
CA ALA A 110 -2.18 20.60 17.90
C ALA A 110 -3.09 21.25 18.97
N GLY A 111 -4.29 20.71 19.17
CA GLY A 111 -5.20 21.15 20.22
C GLY A 111 -4.62 21.01 21.63
N LEU A 112 -3.99 19.86 21.91
CA LEU A 112 -3.28 19.61 23.17
C LEU A 112 -2.12 20.59 23.38
N GLY A 113 -1.27 20.78 22.36
CA GLY A 113 -0.15 21.72 22.43
C GLY A 113 -0.62 23.15 22.72
N ALA A 114 -1.70 23.61 22.06
CA ALA A 114 -2.29 24.92 22.31
C ALA A 114 -2.91 25.02 23.73
N ALA A 115 -3.50 23.94 24.25
CA ALA A 115 -4.02 23.91 25.62
C ALA A 115 -2.90 24.01 26.67
N ILE A 116 -1.80 23.29 26.45
CA ILE A 116 -0.60 23.38 27.30
C ILE A 116 -0.07 24.82 27.27
N ASP A 117 0.14 25.40 26.10
CA ASP A 117 0.70 26.76 25.98
C ASP A 117 -0.16 27.81 26.71
N ARG A 118 -1.49 27.75 26.55
CA ARG A 118 -2.43 28.61 27.29
C ARG A 118 -2.33 28.43 28.80
N GLN A 119 -2.12 27.20 29.28
CA GLN A 119 -1.94 26.95 30.71
C GLN A 119 -0.62 27.56 31.21
N LEU A 120 0.46 27.42 30.45
CA LEU A 120 1.74 28.02 30.79
C LEU A 120 1.66 29.57 30.81
N ASP A 121 0.86 30.17 29.92
CA ASP A 121 0.53 31.60 29.96
C ASP A 121 -0.25 32.00 31.22
N ARG A 122 -1.25 31.20 31.61
CA ARG A 122 -2.02 31.45 32.85
C ARG A 122 -1.15 31.44 34.09
N TRP A 123 -0.10 30.61 34.12
CA TRP A 123 0.90 30.60 35.19
C TRP A 123 1.90 31.77 35.10
N GLY A 124 1.83 32.63 34.08
CA GLY A 124 2.74 33.77 33.93
C GLY A 124 4.18 33.36 33.66
N LEU A 125 4.38 32.25 32.94
CA LEU A 125 5.71 31.80 32.53
C LEU A 125 6.24 32.64 31.38
N SER A 126 7.49 33.08 31.50
CA SER A 126 8.25 33.72 30.41
C SER A 126 8.54 32.71 29.29
N ALA A 127 8.91 33.19 28.10
CA ALA A 127 9.28 32.33 26.97
C ALA A 127 10.40 31.32 27.32
N ALA A 128 11.37 31.74 28.14
CA ALA A 128 12.44 30.85 28.61
C ALA A 128 11.91 29.77 29.57
N GLU A 129 11.04 30.14 30.51
CA GLU A 129 10.40 29.20 31.43
C GLU A 129 9.47 28.23 30.71
N LYS A 130 8.67 28.69 29.74
CA LYS A 130 7.84 27.82 28.89
C LYS A 130 8.67 26.76 28.19
N SER A 131 9.80 27.16 27.59
CA SER A 131 10.70 26.21 26.91
C SER A 131 11.26 25.16 27.88
N ILE A 132 11.64 25.56 29.09
CA ILE A 132 12.11 24.62 30.13
C ILE A 132 10.97 23.71 30.58
N ALA A 133 9.78 24.26 30.86
CA ALA A 133 8.61 23.50 31.30
C ALA A 133 8.20 22.42 30.28
N LEU A 134 8.17 22.76 28.98
CA LEU A 134 7.88 21.79 27.92
C LEU A 134 8.89 20.65 27.85
N LEU A 135 10.18 20.92 28.06
CA LEU A 135 11.20 19.87 28.09
C LEU A 135 11.11 19.00 29.35
N LEU A 136 10.75 19.59 30.49
CA LEU A 136 10.49 18.84 31.73
C LEU A 136 9.28 17.91 31.59
N LEU A 137 8.20 18.39 30.95
CA LEU A 137 7.01 17.59 30.62
C LEU A 137 7.32 16.44 29.66
N LYS A 138 8.28 16.63 28.74
CA LYS A 138 8.80 15.56 27.87
C LYS A 138 9.65 14.51 28.62
N GLY A 139 9.87 14.66 29.91
CA GLY A 139 10.64 13.68 30.69
C GLY A 139 12.14 13.94 30.74
N LEU A 140 12.64 15.07 30.22
CA LEU A 140 14.07 15.39 30.30
C LEU A 140 14.49 15.80 31.72
N SER A 141 15.64 15.32 32.15
CA SER A 141 16.34 15.76 33.36
C SER A 141 16.87 17.20 33.23
N HIS A 142 17.15 17.87 34.35
CA HIS A 142 17.72 19.22 34.33
C HIS A 142 19.03 19.30 33.52
N LYS A 143 19.85 18.23 33.55
CA LYS A 143 21.08 18.13 32.77
C LYS A 143 20.81 18.05 31.26
N GLU A 144 19.83 17.26 30.84
CA GLU A 144 19.44 17.16 29.43
C GLU A 144 18.82 18.46 28.93
N VAL A 145 18.00 19.12 29.75
CA VAL A 145 17.45 20.45 29.44
C VAL A 145 18.57 21.50 29.31
N ALA A 146 19.55 21.48 30.22
CA ALA A 146 20.71 22.36 30.19
C ALA A 146 21.49 22.20 28.88
N ASN A 147 21.77 20.94 28.49
CA ASN A 147 22.44 20.62 27.24
C ASN A 147 21.62 21.07 26.02
N ALA A 148 20.31 20.80 25.99
CA ALA A 148 19.43 21.17 24.87
C ALA A 148 19.27 22.69 24.70
N ARG A 149 19.40 23.45 25.80
CA ARG A 149 19.24 24.91 25.82
C ARG A 149 20.56 25.68 25.80
N GLY A 150 21.71 25.01 25.91
CA GLY A 150 23.02 25.65 25.99
C GLY A 150 23.21 26.52 27.24
N VAL A 151 22.60 26.14 28.37
CA VAL A 151 22.70 26.89 29.64
C VAL A 151 23.19 25.99 30.77
N GLY A 152 23.66 26.56 31.88
CA GLY A 152 24.12 25.79 33.02
C GLY A 152 22.98 25.03 33.73
N GLU A 153 23.27 23.82 34.23
CA GLU A 153 22.29 22.99 34.96
C GLU A 153 21.75 23.69 36.22
N ALA A 154 22.60 24.45 36.92
CA ALA A 154 22.17 25.27 38.06
C ALA A 154 21.11 26.31 37.66
N THR A 155 21.26 26.92 36.49
CA THR A 155 20.29 27.87 35.92
C THR A 155 18.96 27.17 35.61
N VAL A 156 19.00 25.98 35.01
CA VAL A 156 17.79 25.19 34.75
C VAL A 156 17.08 24.82 36.06
N ARG A 157 17.81 24.37 37.08
CA ARG A 157 17.24 24.06 38.40
C ARG A 157 16.58 25.28 39.03
N GLN A 158 17.22 26.45 38.95
CA GLN A 158 16.64 27.68 39.48
C GLN A 158 15.37 28.09 38.73
N GLN A 159 15.38 28.01 37.40
CA GLN A 159 14.20 28.31 36.59
C GLN A 159 13.07 27.30 36.83
N ALA A 160 13.38 26.01 36.98
CA ALA A 160 12.40 24.98 37.34
C ALA A 160 11.72 25.27 38.67
N ARG A 161 12.47 25.70 39.70
CA ARG A 161 11.88 26.14 40.98
C ARG A 161 10.93 27.33 40.81
N ASN A 162 11.29 28.30 39.97
CA ASN A 162 10.42 29.43 39.67
C ASN A 162 9.15 28.98 38.95
N ILE A 163 9.25 28.05 37.99
CA ILE A 163 8.11 27.45 37.29
C ILE A 163 7.15 26.79 38.29
N TYR A 164 7.65 25.92 39.17
CA TYR A 164 6.81 25.24 40.17
C TYR A 164 6.12 26.24 41.11
N LYS A 165 6.86 27.25 41.57
CA LYS A 165 6.32 28.31 42.43
C LYS A 165 5.20 29.11 41.73
N LYS A 166 5.36 29.46 40.46
CA LYS A 166 4.37 30.17 39.66
C LYS A 166 3.14 29.32 39.35
N ALA A 167 3.35 28.02 39.12
CA ALA A 167 2.29 27.06 38.88
C ALA A 167 1.53 26.63 40.14
N GLY A 168 2.06 26.92 41.33
CA GLY A 168 1.51 26.43 42.59
C GLY A 168 1.73 24.93 42.83
N LEU A 169 2.78 24.36 42.23
CA LEU A 169 3.08 22.92 42.27
C LEU A 169 4.32 22.64 43.12
N SER A 170 4.40 21.44 43.71
CA SER A 170 5.49 21.09 44.63
C SER A 170 6.78 20.70 43.90
N GLY A 171 6.67 20.29 42.63
CA GLY A 171 7.83 19.87 41.85
C GLY A 171 7.51 19.31 40.48
N ARG A 172 8.49 18.58 39.94
CA ARG A 172 8.47 18.03 38.58
C ARG A 172 7.36 17.02 38.35
N HIS A 173 7.12 16.15 39.33
CA HIS A 173 6.11 15.10 39.21
C HIS A 173 4.71 15.72 39.20
N ASP A 174 4.42 16.67 40.09
CA ASP A 174 3.17 17.43 40.11
C ASP A 174 2.94 18.20 38.80
N LEU A 175 4.00 18.78 38.21
CA LEU A 175 3.92 19.43 36.90
C LEU A 175 3.46 18.47 35.81
N ALA A 176 4.00 17.25 35.76
CA ALA A 176 3.57 16.23 34.80
C ALA A 176 2.16 15.70 35.11
N ALA A 177 1.87 15.46 36.39
CA ALA A 177 0.57 14.96 36.84
C ALA A 177 -0.57 15.92 36.49
N PHE A 178 -0.37 17.24 36.68
CA PHE A 178 -1.36 18.26 36.34
C PHE A 178 -1.89 18.14 34.90
N PHE A 179 -1.01 17.95 33.92
CA PHE A 179 -1.43 17.80 32.52
C PHE A 179 -1.96 16.40 32.19
N LEU A 180 -1.51 15.38 32.93
CA LEU A 180 -1.89 14.00 32.69
C LEU A 180 -3.27 13.66 33.29
N GLU A 181 -3.65 14.26 34.42
CA GLU A 181 -4.96 14.08 35.06
C GLU A 181 -6.10 14.46 34.11
N ASP A 182 -6.02 15.63 33.48
CA ASP A 182 -7.00 16.08 32.50
C ASP A 182 -7.03 15.21 31.23
N LEU A 183 -5.89 14.62 30.85
CA LEU A 183 -5.78 13.71 29.70
C LEU A 183 -6.40 12.33 29.98
N LEU A 184 -6.33 11.86 31.24
CA LEU A 184 -6.79 10.53 31.64
C LEU A 184 -8.23 10.52 32.19
N ALA A 185 -8.79 11.67 32.57
CA ALA A 185 -10.16 11.80 33.08
C ALA A 185 -11.25 11.15 32.19
N PRO A 186 -11.18 11.18 30.83
CA PRO A 186 -12.17 10.51 29.98
C PRO A 186 -12.08 8.97 29.95
N LEU A 187 -10.98 8.36 30.40
CA LEU A 187 -10.76 6.91 30.32
C LEU A 187 -11.29 6.13 31.54
N ALA A 188 -11.75 6.82 32.59
CA ALA A 188 -11.93 6.23 33.93
C ALA A 188 -13.36 5.78 34.28
N THR A 189 -14.33 5.76 33.37
CA THR A 189 -15.68 5.25 33.72
C THR A 189 -16.39 4.58 32.54
N PRO A 190 -16.29 3.25 32.37
CA PRO A 190 -17.27 2.54 31.56
C PRO A 190 -18.67 2.72 32.20
N PRO A 191 -19.74 2.93 31.41
CA PRO A 191 -21.07 3.07 31.95
C PRO A 191 -21.46 1.80 32.73
N VAL A 192 -21.68 1.94 34.03
CA VAL A 192 -22.28 0.89 34.87
C VAL A 192 -23.67 0.63 34.30
N ARG A 193 -23.87 -0.54 33.68
CA ARG A 193 -25.21 -0.98 33.28
C ARG A 193 -25.99 -1.28 34.57
N PRO A 194 -27.17 -0.68 34.79
CA PRO A 194 -28.04 -1.11 35.88
C PRO A 194 -28.48 -2.56 35.66
N SER A 195 -28.58 -3.28 36.78
CA SER A 195 -28.87 -4.71 36.94
C SER A 195 -30.13 -5.21 36.25
#